data_AF-A0A1I4HCH8-F1
#
_entry.id   AF-A0A1I4HCH8-F1
#
_cell.length_a   1.000
_cell.length_b   1.000
_cell.length_c   1.000
_cell.angle_alpha   90.00
_cell.angle_beta   90.00
_cell.angle_gamma   90.00
#
_symmetry.space_group_name_H-M   'P 1'
#
loop_
_entity.id
_entity.type
_entity.pdbx_description
1 polymer ?
#
loop_
_entity_poly.entity_id
_entity_poly.type
_entity_poly.pdbx_seq_one_letter_code
_entity_poly.pdbx_strand_id
1 'polypeptide(L)'
;CGRVDQHDYQLYLAINDIDHSKTKAMSPQTNGICERFHKTVLNEFYQITFRKKLYSTMEELQKDLDEWMKYYNNERTHQGKMCCGRTPLETMLDGQSVWAEKNLAQI
;
A
#
# COMPACT_ATOMS: atom_id res chain seq x y z
N CYS A 1 24.37 -11.97 -0.08
CA CYS A 1 23.81 -10.85 0.73
C CYS A 1 24.96 -10.27 1.51
N GLY A 2 25.08 -8.95 1.58
CA GLY A 2 26.14 -8.23 2.29
C GLY A 2 26.05 -8.40 3.81
N ARG A 3 27.07 -7.90 4.52
CA ARG A 3 27.24 -8.07 5.96
C ARG A 3 26.03 -7.52 6.75
N VAL A 4 25.76 -8.17 7.89
CA VAL A 4 24.61 -7.94 8.79
C VAL A 4 24.58 -6.52 9.37
N ASP A 5 25.72 -5.83 9.40
CA ASP A 5 25.91 -4.46 9.88
C ASP A 5 25.39 -3.36 8.94
N GLN A 6 24.85 -3.71 7.76
CA GLN A 6 24.30 -2.74 6.78
C GLN A 6 22.81 -2.93 6.48
N HIS A 7 22.09 -3.76 7.24
CA HIS A 7 20.71 -4.16 6.92
C HIS A 7 19.75 -4.15 8.13
N ASP A 8 19.76 -3.07 8.92
CA ASP A 8 18.88 -2.88 10.10
C ASP A 8 17.39 -3.18 9.81
N TYR A 9 16.91 -2.83 8.62
CA TYR A 9 15.53 -3.11 8.22
C TYR A 9 15.24 -4.62 8.06
N GLN A 10 16.18 -5.41 7.53
CA GLN A 10 15.97 -6.86 7.39
C GLN A 10 16.01 -7.56 8.75
N LEU A 11 16.85 -7.07 9.66
CA LEU A 11 16.86 -7.55 11.04
C LEU A 11 15.52 -7.24 11.72
N TYR A 12 14.99 -6.03 11.56
CA TYR A 12 13.66 -5.67 12.07
C TYR A 12 12.58 -6.62 11.53
N LEU A 13 12.57 -6.90 10.23
CA LEU A 13 11.61 -7.82 9.62
C LEU A 13 11.73 -9.23 10.22
N ALA A 14 12.94 -9.75 10.35
CA ALA A 14 13.18 -11.07 10.94
C ALA A 14 12.75 -11.15 12.42
N ILE A 15 12.99 -10.10 13.22
CA ILE A 15 12.53 -10.02 14.61
C ILE A 15 11.00 -10.03 14.71
N ASN A 16 10.31 -9.46 13.71
CA ASN A 16 8.85 -9.43 13.64
C ASN A 16 8.23 -10.63 12.90
N ASP A 17 9.03 -11.67 12.61
CA ASP A 17 8.58 -12.87 11.88
C ASP A 17 8.00 -12.54 10.49
N ILE A 18 8.62 -11.57 9.81
CA ILE A 18 8.27 -11.15 8.45
C ILE A 18 9.35 -11.60 7.47
N ASP A 19 8.99 -12.52 6.59
CA ASP A 19 9.86 -12.97 5.51
C ASP A 19 10.03 -11.87 4.45
N HIS A 20 11.28 -11.50 4.19
CA HIS A 20 11.62 -10.54 3.14
C HIS A 20 12.00 -11.25 1.84
N SER A 21 11.23 -10.99 0.77
CA SER A 21 11.56 -11.44 -0.58
C SER A 21 11.75 -10.25 -1.52
N LYS A 22 12.66 -10.39 -2.49
CA LYS A 22 12.83 -9.40 -3.56
C LYS A 22 12.03 -9.84 -4.78
N THR A 23 11.34 -8.89 -5.40
CA THR A 23 10.68 -9.12 -6.67
C THR A 23 11.70 -9.49 -7.75
N LYS A 24 11.46 -10.58 -8.47
CA LYS A 24 12.24 -10.93 -9.66
C LYS A 24 11.99 -9.88 -10.74
N ALA A 25 13.04 -9.47 -11.45
CA ALA A 25 12.90 -8.57 -12.59
C ALA A 25 11.83 -9.08 -13.58
N MET A 26 11.00 -8.16 -14.10
CA MET A 26 9.90 -8.46 -15.02
C MET A 26 8.81 -9.41 -14.46
N SER A 27 8.49 -9.30 -13.17
CA SER A 27 7.35 -10.00 -12.54
C SER A 27 6.19 -9.03 -12.23
N PRO A 28 5.36 -8.64 -13.21
CA PRO A 28 4.33 -7.61 -13.03
C PRO A 28 3.22 -8.00 -12.03
N GLN A 29 3.04 -9.30 -11.77
CA GLN A 29 2.03 -9.82 -10.86
C GLN A 29 2.34 -9.47 -9.39
N THR A 30 3.61 -9.30 -9.03
CA THR A 30 4.02 -9.05 -7.64
C THR A 30 4.07 -7.56 -7.27
N ASN A 31 4.22 -6.65 -8.23
CA ASN A 31 4.33 -5.20 -7.96
C ASN A 31 3.23 -4.34 -8.60
N GLY A 32 2.42 -4.91 -9.50
CA GLY A 32 1.47 -4.13 -10.31
C GLY A 32 0.38 -3.39 -9.51
N ILE A 33 0.03 -3.88 -8.33
CA ILE A 33 -0.92 -3.19 -7.43
C ILE A 33 -0.26 -1.95 -6.81
N CYS A 34 0.94 -2.10 -6.25
CA CYS A 34 1.70 -0.99 -5.67
C CYS A 34 1.98 0.10 -6.71
N GLU A 35 2.41 -0.29 -7.91
CA GLU A 35 2.66 0.65 -9.01
C GLU A 35 1.39 1.41 -9.42
N ARG A 36 0.25 0.72 -9.48
CA ARG A 36 -1.04 1.35 -9.79
C ARG A 36 -1.45 2.33 -8.70
N PHE A 37 -1.30 1.95 -7.43
CA PHE A 37 -1.56 2.83 -6.30
C PHE A 37 -0.67 4.09 -6.38
N HIS A 38 0.64 3.96 -6.58
CA HIS A 38 1.53 5.12 -6.73
C HIS A 38 1.12 6.06 -7.87
N LYS A 39 0.69 5.52 -9.02
CA LYS A 39 0.13 6.34 -10.11
C LYS A 39 -1.15 7.05 -9.70
N THR A 40 -2.03 6.40 -8.94
CA THR A 40 -3.24 7.02 -8.40
C THR A 40 -2.92 8.17 -7.45
N VAL A 41 -2.03 7.99 -6.48
CA VAL A 41 -1.58 9.06 -5.57
C VAL A 41 -0.99 10.23 -6.35
N LEU A 42 -0.14 9.95 -7.34
CA LEU A 42 0.45 10.98 -8.20
C LEU A 42 -0.60 11.82 -8.91
N ASN A 43 -1.56 11.17 -9.58
CA ASN A 43 -2.54 11.84 -10.43
C ASN A 43 -3.64 12.54 -9.63
N GLU A 44 -4.11 11.91 -8.56
CA GLU A 44 -5.28 12.39 -7.80
C GLU A 44 -4.91 13.26 -6.61
N PHE A 45 -3.73 13.08 -6.01
CA PHE A 45 -3.26 13.91 -4.90
C PHE A 45 -2.19 14.90 -5.34
N TYR A 46 -0.97 14.43 -5.65
CA TYR A 46 0.19 15.32 -5.81
C TYR A 46 0.01 16.35 -6.92
N GLN A 47 -0.42 15.93 -8.11
CA GLN A 47 -0.63 16.84 -9.24
C GLN A 47 -1.73 17.88 -8.95
N ILE A 48 -2.75 17.53 -8.17
CA ILE A 48 -3.84 18.45 -7.84
C ILE A 48 -3.40 19.42 -6.74
N THR A 49 -2.81 18.90 -5.67
CA THR A 49 -2.53 19.69 -4.49
C THR A 49 -1.42 20.73 -4.73
N PHE A 50 -0.37 20.37 -5.48
CA PHE A 50 0.69 21.31 -5.84
C PHE A 50 0.24 22.42 -6.80
N ARG A 51 -0.92 22.29 -7.44
CA ARG A 51 -1.55 23.38 -8.21
C ARG A 51 -2.42 24.30 -7.35
N LYS A 52 -2.93 23.81 -6.20
CA LYS A 52 -3.89 24.52 -5.35
C LYS A 52 -3.24 25.19 -4.14
N LYS A 53 -2.17 24.60 -3.61
CA LYS A 53 -1.54 25.00 -2.35
C LYS A 53 -0.02 24.99 -2.50
N LEU A 54 0.61 26.05 -2.04
CA LEU A 54 2.06 26.09 -1.84
C LEU A 54 2.35 25.57 -0.44
N TYR A 55 3.20 24.56 -0.34
CA TYR A 55 3.62 23.97 0.91
C TYR A 55 4.93 24.59 1.33
N SER A 56 5.01 25.05 2.58
CA SER A 56 6.22 25.65 3.13
C SER A 56 7.04 24.64 3.93
N THR A 57 6.41 23.55 4.37
CA THR A 57 7.04 22.46 5.14
C THR A 57 6.58 21.09 4.65
N MET A 58 7.36 20.05 4.95
CA MET A 58 7.00 18.68 4.60
C MET A 58 5.81 18.19 5.43
N GLU A 59 5.71 18.65 6.68
CA GLU A 59 4.66 18.29 7.64
C GLU A 59 3.28 18.73 7.14
N GLU A 60 3.19 19.90 6.51
CA GLU A 60 1.95 20.37 5.90
C GLU A 60 1.51 19.48 4.72
N LEU A 61 2.45 19.03 3.90
CA LEU A 61 2.17 18.10 2.80
C LEU A 61 1.75 16.72 3.33
N GLN A 62 2.45 16.24 4.35
CA GLN A 62 2.15 14.96 4.99
C GLN A 62 0.74 14.96 5.59
N LYS A 63 0.33 16.04 6.26
CA LYS A 63 -1.02 16.16 6.81
C LYS A 63 -2.11 16.02 5.73
N ASP A 64 -1.96 16.76 4.64
CA ASP A 64 -2.92 16.71 3.54
C ASP A 64 -2.91 15.32 2.85
N LEU A 65 -1.73 14.68 2.76
CA LEU A 65 -1.61 13.32 2.24
C LEU A 65 -2.31 12.31 3.15
N ASP A 66 -2.17 12.43 4.47
CA ASP A 66 -2.82 11.55 5.45
C ASP A 66 -4.35 11.68 5.37
N GLU A 67 -4.86 12.90 5.20
CA GLU A 67 -6.29 13.15 4.97
C GLU A 67 -6.75 12.52 3.65
N TRP A 68 -5.99 12.68 2.57
CA TRP A 68 -6.29 12.03 1.29
C TRP A 68 -6.24 10.49 1.38
N MET A 69 -5.30 9.93 2.16
CA MET A 69 -5.20 8.50 2.40
C MET A 69 -6.41 7.94 3.15
N LYS A 70 -6.97 8.69 4.10
CA LYS A 70 -8.22 8.32 4.79
C LYS A 70 -9.37 8.23 3.80
N TYR A 71 -9.53 9.24 2.95
CA TYR A 71 -10.53 9.24 1.89
C TYR A 71 -10.31 8.06 0.92
N TYR A 72 -9.08 7.85 0.45
CA TYR A 72 -8.73 6.76 -0.46
C TYR A 72 -9.13 5.40 0.12
N ASN A 73 -8.80 5.14 1.39
CA ASN A 73 -9.06 3.85 2.02
C ASN A 73 -10.52 3.61 2.41
N ASN A 74 -11.26 4.66 2.79
CA ASN A 74 -12.59 4.50 3.43
C ASN A 74 -13.77 5.00 2.58
N GLU A 75 -13.54 5.82 1.55
CA GLU A 75 -14.61 6.47 0.80
C GLU A 75 -14.49 6.26 -0.71
N ARG A 76 -13.26 6.16 -1.22
CA ARG A 76 -13.01 6.02 -2.66
C ARG A 76 -13.39 4.62 -3.14
N THR A 77 -14.52 4.51 -3.82
CA THR A 77 -14.94 3.25 -4.44
C THR A 77 -14.05 2.85 -5.62
N HIS A 78 -13.72 1.57 -5.72
CA HIS A 78 -12.95 1.03 -6.83
C HIS A 78 -13.81 0.06 -7.66
N GLN A 79 -14.07 0.40 -8.93
CA GLN A 79 -14.80 -0.46 -9.86
C GLN A 79 -13.93 -1.58 -10.49
N GLY A 80 -12.73 -1.81 -9.96
CA GLY A 80 -11.87 -2.89 -10.42
C GLY A 80 -12.47 -4.26 -10.09
N LYS A 81 -12.11 -5.28 -10.90
CA LYS A 81 -12.62 -6.67 -10.79
C LYS A 81 -12.62 -7.26 -9.37
N MET A 82 -11.65 -6.88 -8.53
CA MET A 82 -11.52 -7.41 -7.16
C MET A 82 -12.27 -6.56 -6.13
N CYS A 83 -12.38 -5.25 -6.37
CA CYS A 83 -13.02 -4.33 -5.44
C CYS A 83 -14.54 -4.30 -5.62
N CYS A 84 -15.07 -4.52 -6.84
CA CYS A 84 -16.52 -4.61 -7.10
C CYS A 84 -17.32 -3.40 -6.57
N GLY A 85 -16.74 -2.19 -6.64
CA GLY A 85 -17.36 -0.97 -6.11
C GLY A 85 -17.14 -0.74 -4.62
N ARG A 86 -16.49 -1.68 -3.91
CA ARG A 86 -16.07 -1.51 -2.51
C ARG A 86 -14.86 -0.58 -2.41
N THR A 87 -14.65 -0.07 -1.20
CA THR A 87 -13.47 0.70 -0.81
C THR A 87 -12.26 -0.24 -0.63
N PRO A 88 -11.02 0.30 -0.63
CA PRO A 88 -9.83 -0.50 -0.35
C PRO A 88 -9.89 -1.18 1.01
N LEU A 89 -10.38 -0.51 2.05
CA LEU A 89 -10.51 -1.10 3.39
C LEU A 89 -11.48 -2.27 3.41
N GLU A 90 -12.68 -2.11 2.83
CA GLU A 90 -13.66 -3.20 2.73
C GLU A 90 -13.10 -4.40 1.96
N THR A 91 -12.37 -4.13 0.86
CA THR A 91 -11.72 -5.18 0.07
C THR A 91 -10.64 -5.90 0.88
N MET A 92 -9.89 -5.18 1.71
CA MET A 92 -8.88 -5.77 2.59
C MET A 92 -9.49 -6.66 3.67
N LEU A 93 -10.55 -6.18 4.34
CA LEU A 93 -11.25 -6.94 5.39
C LEU A 93 -11.88 -8.23 4.83
N ASP A 94 -12.49 -8.17 3.65
CA ASP A 94 -13.00 -9.35 2.94
C ASP A 94 -11.87 -10.36 2.64
N GLY A 95 -10.72 -9.87 2.17
CA GLY A 95 -9.54 -10.69 1.91
C GLY A 95 -8.97 -11.35 3.18
N GLN A 96 -9.03 -10.69 4.34
CA GLN A 96 -8.59 -11.27 5.61
C GLN A 96 -9.45 -12.47 6.01
N SER A 97 -10.78 -12.38 5.87
CA SER A 97 -11.70 -13.47 6.14
C SER A 97 -11.40 -14.69 5.25
N VAL A 98 -11.23 -14.47 3.94
CA VAL A 98 -10.89 -15.54 2.98
C VAL A 98 -9.55 -16.20 3.31
N TRP A 99 -8.56 -15.42 3.78
CA TRP A 99 -7.27 -15.97 4.20
C TRP A 99 -7.39 -16.80 5.47
N ALA A 100 -8.14 -16.32 6.48
CA ALA A 100 -8.36 -17.04 7.73
C ALA A 100 -9.02 -18.40 7.48
N GLU A 101 -10.04 -18.46 6.61
CA GLU A 101 -10.69 -19.70 6.20
C GLU A 101 -9.73 -20.70 5.54
N LYS A 102 -8.82 -20.22 4.68
CA LYS A 102 -7.82 -21.07 4.02
C LYS A 102 -6.78 -21.63 4.97
N ASN A 103 -6.35 -20.85 5.96
CA ASN A 103 -5.41 -21.31 6.97
C ASN A 103 -6.03 -22.36 7.90
N LEU A 104 -7.32 -22.23 8.24
CA LEU A 104 -8.03 -23.23 9.02
C LEU A 104 -8.17 -24.57 8.28
N ALA A 105 -8.28 -24.54 6.95
CA ALA A 105 -8.32 -25.74 6.10
C ALA A 105 -6.93 -26.37 5.83
N GLN A 106 -5.86 -25.74 6.29
CA GLN A 106 -4.48 -26.25 6.21
C GLN A 106 -4.00 -26.92 7.51
N ILE A 107 -4.85 -26.96 8.55
CA ILE A 107 -4.61 -27.66 9.82
C ILE A 107 -5.21 -29.06 9.77
#